data_AF-A0A538HW68-F1
#
_entry.id   AF-A0A538HW68-F1
#
_cell.length_a   1.000
_cell.length_b   1.000
_cell.length_c   1.000
_cell.angle_alpha   90.00
_cell.angle_beta   90.00
_cell.angle_gamma   90.00
#
_symmetry.space_group_name_H-M   'P 1'
#
loop_
_entity.id
_entity.type
_entity.pdbx_description
1 polymer ?
#
loop_
_entity_poly.entity_id
_entity_poly.type
_entity_poly.pdbx_seq_one_letter_code
_entity_poly.pdbx_strand_id
1 'polypeptide(L)'
;MPQRAQRSFTLQSTIRPAGRSGRDLSLAPRADRAKASPRFTLIDHPRMCEVALYESAVEKVIEALADDACVESIFQIGDVRHPGISDIDLLVIVDDAGRSIANPLDRLSVSERRLFTHGCFALPRSLVYEIAPYLPFRNYRPLRGASWLWPHELVSLPNLVATEFLVRNLLDVYVQLEYRIIKVRSLLQHIKAMRVDLEMLEIAGAELGSLVDDVVERVDEWFIATPPSDYVAEIATRLLGLLRDTVSGLTQRESLCCPTGSEIAIGTNMKIVNNSGLRLRRSGVRVRIPAVRGLEDRLLFNANHRVNSFTVGLPLRPARSDEWDRFELFRRAKWFVQSHLPTFTAPISPLFYYDL
;
A
#
# COMPACT_ATOMS: atom_id res chain seq x y z
N MET A 1 -38.32 30.82 -16.36
CA MET A 1 -38.19 31.45 -15.03
C MET A 1 -39.53 31.32 -14.31
N PRO A 2 -39.56 30.67 -13.14
CA PRO A 2 -39.28 31.39 -11.89
C PRO A 2 -38.24 30.69 -11.00
N GLN A 3 -37.65 31.49 -10.11
CA GLN A 3 -36.52 31.21 -9.24
C GLN A 3 -36.89 30.22 -8.12
N ARG A 4 -36.04 29.21 -7.90
CA ARG A 4 -36.02 28.40 -6.66
C ARG A 4 -34.93 28.94 -5.74
N ALA A 5 -35.37 29.32 -4.54
CA ALA A 5 -34.56 29.88 -3.48
C ALA A 5 -33.41 28.95 -3.04
N GLN A 6 -32.20 29.50 -3.01
CA GLN A 6 -31.07 28.95 -2.28
C GLN A 6 -31.34 29.09 -0.77
N ARG A 7 -31.30 27.99 -0.04
CA ARG A 7 -31.20 28.00 1.43
C ARG A 7 -29.76 27.67 1.80
N SER A 8 -29.01 28.70 2.19
CA SER A 8 -27.71 28.59 2.82
C SER A 8 -27.88 28.12 4.28
N PHE A 9 -27.32 26.98 4.62
CA PHE A 9 -27.16 26.55 6.01
C PHE A 9 -25.78 26.99 6.50
N THR A 10 -25.75 28.06 7.28
CA THR A 10 -24.57 28.55 8.00
C THR A 10 -24.52 27.84 9.35
N LEU A 11 -23.58 26.92 9.55
CA LEU A 11 -23.29 26.35 10.87
C LEU A 11 -22.28 27.25 11.59
N GLN A 12 -22.76 27.95 12.62
CA GLN A 12 -21.94 28.71 13.56
C GLN A 12 -21.08 27.75 14.39
N SER A 13 -19.75 27.90 14.30
CA SER A 13 -18.79 27.26 15.18
C SER A 13 -18.72 28.02 16.51
N THR A 14 -19.25 27.45 17.58
CA THR A 14 -19.05 27.92 18.96
C THR A 14 -18.11 26.97 19.69
N ILE A 15 -16.79 27.24 19.62
CA ILE A 15 -15.83 26.70 20.57
C ILE A 15 -15.01 27.87 21.11
N ARG A 16 -15.16 28.12 22.41
CA ARG A 16 -14.37 29.11 23.16
C ARG A 16 -12.97 28.54 23.46
N PRO A 17 -11.91 29.36 23.43
CA PRO A 17 -10.56 28.92 23.79
C PRO A 17 -10.42 28.90 25.33
N ALA A 18 -9.99 27.76 25.89
CA ALA A 18 -9.61 27.66 27.30
C ALA A 18 -8.10 27.95 27.45
N GLY A 19 -7.80 28.79 28.43
CA GLY A 19 -6.52 29.44 28.69
C GLY A 19 -5.29 28.54 28.81
N ARG A 20 -4.16 29.10 28.33
CA ARG A 20 -2.80 28.73 28.74
C ARG A 20 -2.59 29.10 30.21
N SER A 21 -2.20 28.12 31.03
CA SER A 21 -1.47 28.38 32.28
C SER A 21 -0.40 27.30 32.44
N GLY A 22 0.84 27.73 32.61
CA GLY A 22 2.02 26.87 32.64
C GLY A 22 1.99 25.82 33.75
N ARG A 23 2.59 24.67 33.45
CA ARG A 23 3.15 23.74 34.42
C ARG A 23 4.47 23.23 33.89
N ASP A 24 5.47 23.33 34.75
CA ASP A 24 6.80 22.76 34.61
C ASP A 24 6.75 21.32 34.07
N LEU A 25 7.44 21.10 32.95
CA LEU A 25 7.80 19.77 32.47
C LEU A 25 9.16 19.39 33.06
N SER A 26 9.17 18.95 34.32
CA SER A 26 10.26 18.13 34.86
C SER A 26 9.78 16.68 35.02
N LEU A 27 9.86 15.92 33.92
CA LEU A 27 9.63 14.48 33.93
C LEU A 27 10.96 13.77 34.20
N ALA A 28 11.33 13.65 35.47
CA ALA A 28 12.24 12.60 35.89
C ALA A 28 11.48 11.26 35.84
N PRO A 29 11.96 10.22 35.15
CA PRO A 29 11.23 8.97 35.03
C PRO A 29 11.25 8.21 36.37
N ARG A 30 10.06 8.01 36.95
CA ARG A 30 9.84 6.99 37.98
C ARG A 30 10.04 5.62 37.35
N ALA A 31 10.97 4.85 37.93
CA ALA A 31 11.27 3.48 37.54
C ALA A 31 10.11 2.54 37.93
N ASP A 32 9.05 2.53 37.13
CA ASP A 32 8.12 1.40 37.10
C ASP A 32 8.71 0.31 36.19
N ARG A 33 8.71 -0.92 36.70
CA ARG A 33 9.25 -2.12 36.04
C ARG A 33 8.71 -2.23 34.61
N ALA A 34 9.53 -1.78 33.65
CA ALA A 34 9.26 -1.95 32.23
C ALA A 34 9.13 -3.45 31.95
N LYS A 35 7.92 -3.92 31.66
CA LYS A 35 7.75 -5.16 30.90
C LYS A 35 8.61 -4.98 29.66
N ALA A 36 9.68 -5.77 29.54
CA ALA A 36 10.55 -5.71 28.37
C ALA A 36 9.68 -5.76 27.11
N SER A 37 9.71 -4.69 26.32
CA SER A 37 8.99 -4.61 25.06
C SER A 37 9.30 -5.87 24.24
N PRO A 38 8.29 -6.48 23.57
CA PRO A 38 8.53 -7.68 22.79
C PRO A 38 9.63 -7.40 21.77
N ARG A 39 10.73 -8.18 21.82
CA ARG A 39 11.81 -8.06 20.83
C ARG A 39 11.29 -8.41 19.44
N PHE A 40 11.42 -7.47 18.51
CA PHE A 40 11.15 -7.64 17.09
C PHE A 40 12.45 -7.88 16.32
N THR A 41 12.39 -8.72 15.29
CA THR A 41 13.47 -8.82 14.29
C THR A 41 13.21 -7.78 13.20
N LEU A 42 14.14 -6.85 13.00
CA LEU A 42 14.05 -5.85 11.95
C LEU A 42 14.79 -6.33 10.71
N ILE A 43 14.10 -6.38 9.57
CA ILE A 43 14.61 -6.92 8.31
C ILE A 43 14.35 -5.92 7.18
N ASP A 44 14.97 -6.16 6.02
CA ASP A 44 14.84 -5.29 4.84
C ASP A 44 15.00 -3.79 5.15
N HIS A 45 16.12 -3.46 5.80
CA HIS A 45 16.46 -2.08 6.14
C HIS A 45 16.62 -1.21 4.88
N PRO A 46 16.19 0.05 4.91
CA PRO A 46 16.58 1.04 3.91
C PRO A 46 18.10 1.04 3.71
N ARG A 47 18.54 1.24 2.46
CA ARG A 47 19.97 1.32 2.15
C ARG A 47 20.21 2.57 1.34
N MET A 48 21.20 3.36 1.74
CA MET A 48 21.54 4.58 1.01
C MET A 48 21.83 4.22 -0.45
N CYS A 49 21.26 5.01 -1.35
CA CYS A 49 21.31 4.77 -2.78
C CYS A 49 21.33 6.11 -3.50
N GLU A 50 22.20 6.24 -4.49
CA GLU A 50 22.24 7.40 -5.38
C GLU A 50 21.01 7.43 -6.28
N VAL A 51 20.51 8.64 -6.62
CA VAL A 51 19.43 8.82 -7.59
C VAL A 51 19.81 8.24 -8.96
N ALA A 52 21.08 8.39 -9.35
CA ALA A 52 21.60 7.86 -10.62
C ALA A 52 21.39 6.35 -10.79
N LEU A 53 21.35 5.57 -9.69
CA LEU A 53 21.05 4.14 -9.76
C LEU A 53 19.59 3.89 -10.14
N TYR A 54 18.65 4.73 -9.68
CA TYR A 54 17.25 4.64 -10.08
C TYR A 54 17.09 4.97 -11.55
N GLU A 55 17.71 6.06 -12.01
CA GLU A 55 17.66 6.50 -13.40
C GLU A 55 18.23 5.42 -14.33
N SER A 56 19.41 4.87 -14.02
CA SER A 56 20.00 3.80 -14.82
C SER A 56 19.16 2.51 -14.83
N ALA A 57 18.55 2.16 -13.68
CA ALA A 57 17.68 0.99 -13.62
C ALA A 57 16.42 1.17 -14.48
N VAL A 58 15.80 2.36 -14.46
CA VAL A 58 14.66 2.69 -15.33
C VAL A 58 15.05 2.63 -16.79
N GLU A 59 16.18 3.23 -17.18
CA GLU A 59 16.68 3.23 -18.57
C GLU A 59 16.89 1.81 -19.11
N LYS A 60 17.58 0.94 -18.36
CA LYS A 60 17.78 -0.46 -18.74
C LYS A 60 16.47 -1.23 -18.94
N VAL A 61 15.45 -0.93 -18.13
CA VAL A 61 14.13 -1.54 -18.27
C VAL A 61 13.41 -0.98 -19.50
N ILE A 62 13.48 0.32 -19.76
CA ILE A 62 12.93 0.93 -20.98
C ILE A 62 13.58 0.31 -22.22
N GLU A 63 14.91 0.14 -22.23
CA GLU A 63 15.64 -0.53 -23.31
C GLU A 63 15.24 -2.00 -23.48
N ALA A 64 15.06 -2.73 -22.38
CA ALA A 64 14.60 -4.12 -22.45
C ALA A 64 13.18 -4.24 -23.04
N LEU A 65 12.30 -3.28 -22.71
CA LEU A 65 10.94 -3.20 -23.23
C LEU A 65 10.87 -2.61 -24.64
N ALA A 66 11.88 -1.82 -25.04
CA ALA A 66 11.97 -1.20 -26.35
C ALA A 66 12.02 -2.21 -27.50
N ASP A 67 12.66 -3.35 -27.22
CA ASP A 67 12.87 -4.46 -28.15
C ASP A 67 11.58 -5.29 -28.34
N ASP A 68 10.57 -5.08 -27.50
CA ASP A 68 9.34 -5.86 -27.50
C ASP A 68 8.26 -5.17 -28.35
N ALA A 69 7.92 -5.81 -29.47
CA ALA A 69 6.96 -5.29 -30.44
C ALA A 69 5.55 -5.11 -29.85
N CYS A 70 5.22 -5.76 -28.72
CA CYS A 70 3.91 -5.59 -28.09
C CYS A 70 3.79 -4.35 -27.21
N VAL A 71 4.90 -3.65 -26.89
CA VAL A 71 4.89 -2.51 -25.97
C VAL A 71 4.52 -1.22 -26.71
N GLU A 72 3.42 -0.61 -26.32
CA GLU A 72 2.95 0.67 -26.89
C GLU A 72 3.46 1.88 -26.13
N SER A 73 3.33 1.86 -24.80
CA SER A 73 3.70 2.98 -23.92
C SER A 73 4.25 2.49 -22.59
N ILE A 74 5.14 3.28 -22.00
CA ILE A 74 5.75 3.02 -20.69
C ILE A 74 5.59 4.27 -19.82
N PHE A 75 5.11 4.07 -18.60
CA PHE A 75 4.92 5.10 -17.59
C PHE A 75 5.66 4.73 -16.32
N GLN A 76 6.24 5.73 -15.67
CA GLN A 76 6.56 5.65 -14.26
C GLN A 76 5.36 6.09 -13.43
N ILE A 77 5.06 5.33 -12.38
CA ILE A 77 4.03 5.66 -11.40
C ILE A 77 4.74 6.20 -10.15
N GLY A 78 4.18 7.26 -9.57
CA GLY A 78 4.73 7.87 -8.37
C GLY A 78 6.08 8.56 -8.58
N ASP A 79 6.70 8.96 -7.48
CA ASP A 79 7.94 9.74 -7.46
C ASP A 79 9.02 9.07 -6.61
N VAL A 80 10.27 9.05 -7.11
CA VAL A 80 11.45 8.67 -6.31
C VAL A 80 11.89 9.87 -5.47
N ARG A 81 11.19 10.13 -4.37
CA ARG A 81 11.52 11.27 -3.47
C ARG A 81 12.62 10.97 -2.47
N HIS A 82 12.72 9.71 -2.03
CA HIS A 82 13.65 9.30 -0.97
C HIS A 82 14.46 8.10 -1.46
N PRO A 83 15.60 8.32 -2.13
CA PRO A 83 16.46 7.25 -2.62
C PRO A 83 16.86 6.29 -1.51
N GLY A 84 16.80 4.99 -1.76
CA GLY A 84 17.11 3.95 -0.77
C GLY A 84 15.93 3.49 0.10
N ILE A 85 14.83 4.26 0.09
CA ILE A 85 13.54 3.89 0.69
C ILE A 85 12.51 3.64 -0.42
N SER A 86 12.39 4.57 -1.36
CA SER A 86 11.42 4.54 -2.45
C SER A 86 11.68 3.37 -3.40
N ASP A 87 10.65 2.93 -4.09
CA ASP A 87 10.69 1.93 -5.16
C ASP A 87 10.46 2.55 -6.53
N ILE A 88 10.69 1.73 -7.55
CA ILE A 88 10.36 2.02 -8.94
C ILE A 88 9.11 1.22 -9.29
N ASP A 89 8.05 1.93 -9.66
CA ASP A 89 6.83 1.35 -10.20
C ASP A 89 6.68 1.77 -11.66
N LEU A 90 6.58 0.79 -12.56
CA LEU A 90 6.38 1.03 -13.98
C LEU A 90 5.06 0.41 -14.43
N LEU A 91 4.30 1.14 -15.24
CA LEU A 91 3.14 0.64 -15.97
C LEU A 91 3.44 0.61 -17.47
N VAL A 92 3.21 -0.55 -18.06
CA VAL A 92 3.43 -0.84 -19.47
C VAL A 92 2.09 -1.08 -20.13
N ILE A 93 1.78 -0.28 -21.15
CA ILE A 93 0.62 -0.51 -22.00
C ILE A 93 1.05 -1.34 -23.19
N VAL A 94 0.31 -2.42 -23.44
CA VAL A 94 0.60 -3.36 -24.52
C VAL A 94 -0.56 -3.51 -25.48
N ASP A 95 -0.26 -3.93 -26.71
CA ASP A 95 -1.25 -4.35 -27.69
C ASP A 95 -2.10 -5.52 -27.16
N ASP A 96 -3.40 -5.53 -27.49
CA ASP A 96 -4.37 -6.54 -27.04
C ASP A 96 -4.07 -7.97 -27.54
N ALA A 97 -3.30 -8.13 -28.62
CA ALA A 97 -2.81 -9.41 -29.13
C ALA A 97 -1.36 -9.70 -28.69
N GLY A 98 -0.72 -8.74 -28.01
CA GLY A 98 0.66 -8.80 -27.56
C GLY A 98 0.96 -9.98 -26.65
N ARG A 99 2.13 -10.61 -26.83
CA ARG A 99 2.61 -11.71 -25.98
C ARG A 99 4.11 -11.60 -25.76
N SER A 100 4.55 -11.79 -24.53
CA SER A 100 5.96 -11.78 -24.16
C SER A 100 6.22 -12.63 -22.94
N ILE A 101 7.26 -13.46 -22.99
CA ILE A 101 7.76 -14.22 -21.84
C ILE A 101 9.06 -13.62 -21.29
N ALA A 102 9.55 -12.54 -21.89
CA ALA A 102 10.76 -11.88 -21.43
C ALA A 102 10.47 -11.14 -20.13
N ASN A 103 11.36 -11.25 -19.14
CA ASN A 103 11.27 -10.44 -17.93
C ASN A 103 12.09 -9.17 -18.13
N PRO A 104 11.46 -7.97 -18.14
CA PRO A 104 12.19 -6.72 -18.36
C PRO A 104 13.24 -6.42 -17.27
N LEU A 105 13.14 -7.08 -16.11
CA LEU A 105 14.07 -6.91 -15.00
C LEU A 105 15.32 -7.81 -15.08
N ASP A 106 15.43 -8.69 -16.08
CA ASP A 106 16.53 -9.67 -16.18
C ASP A 106 17.90 -9.07 -16.49
N ARG A 107 17.93 -7.89 -17.10
CA ARG A 107 19.19 -7.16 -17.37
C ARG A 107 19.70 -6.38 -16.15
N LEU A 108 18.93 -6.33 -15.06
CA LEU A 108 19.28 -5.55 -13.86
C LEU A 108 20.25 -6.32 -12.94
N SER A 109 21.22 -5.60 -12.40
CA SER A 109 22.06 -6.08 -11.31
C SER A 109 21.25 -6.30 -10.03
N VAL A 110 21.84 -6.98 -9.04
CA VAL A 110 21.19 -7.25 -7.73
C VAL A 110 20.78 -5.94 -7.02
N SER A 111 21.62 -4.90 -7.11
CA SER A 111 21.35 -3.60 -6.50
C SER A 111 20.21 -2.85 -7.18
N GLU A 112 20.15 -2.90 -8.52
CA GLU A 112 19.08 -2.27 -9.30
C GLU A 112 17.76 -3.02 -9.13
N ARG A 113 17.79 -4.35 -9.16
CA ARG A 113 16.59 -5.18 -8.96
C ARG A 113 15.97 -4.96 -7.57
N ARG A 114 16.76 -4.59 -6.55
CA ARG A 114 16.25 -4.22 -5.22
C ARG A 114 15.33 -2.99 -5.26
N LEU A 115 15.52 -2.09 -6.23
CA LEU A 115 14.71 -0.88 -6.35
C LEU A 115 13.27 -1.20 -6.78
N PHE A 116 13.05 -2.35 -7.43
CA PHE A 116 11.74 -2.86 -7.79
C PHE A 116 11.19 -3.77 -6.67
N THR A 117 10.08 -3.37 -6.07
CA THR A 117 9.33 -4.18 -5.09
C THR A 117 8.38 -5.18 -5.76
N HIS A 118 8.03 -4.92 -7.02
CA HIS A 118 7.14 -5.72 -7.87
C HIS A 118 7.73 -5.81 -9.28
N GLY A 119 7.22 -6.71 -10.12
CA GLY A 119 7.49 -6.65 -11.57
C GLY A 119 6.77 -5.45 -12.21
N CYS A 120 7.14 -5.08 -13.44
CA CYS A 120 6.43 -4.04 -14.18
C CYS A 120 4.94 -4.39 -14.29
N PHE A 121 4.07 -3.43 -13.97
CA PHE A 121 2.65 -3.58 -14.20
C PHE A 121 2.36 -3.58 -15.70
N ALA A 122 1.46 -4.45 -16.17
CA ALA A 122 1.05 -4.48 -17.56
C ALA A 122 -0.47 -4.33 -17.69
N LEU A 123 -0.92 -3.64 -18.72
CA LEU A 123 -2.33 -3.50 -19.04
C LEU A 123 -2.54 -3.51 -20.56
N PRO A 124 -3.50 -4.30 -21.08
CA PRO A 124 -3.82 -4.26 -22.49
C PRO A 124 -4.49 -2.93 -22.86
N ARG A 125 -4.19 -2.44 -24.06
CA ARG A 125 -4.66 -1.16 -24.60
C ARG A 125 -6.18 -0.97 -24.43
N SER A 126 -6.97 -2.00 -24.71
CA SER A 126 -8.43 -1.93 -24.61
C SER A 126 -8.96 -1.61 -23.20
N LEU A 127 -8.22 -1.97 -22.14
CA LEU A 127 -8.69 -1.80 -20.77
C LEU A 127 -8.27 -0.48 -20.11
N VAL A 128 -7.35 0.28 -20.71
CA VAL A 128 -6.73 1.47 -20.07
C VAL A 128 -7.77 2.43 -19.50
N TYR A 129 -8.71 2.88 -20.33
CA TYR A 129 -9.70 3.86 -19.90
C TYR A 129 -10.77 3.29 -18.98
N GLU A 130 -11.12 2.01 -19.15
CA GLU A 130 -12.14 1.35 -18.33
C GLU A 130 -11.64 1.12 -16.89
N ILE A 131 -10.39 0.69 -16.73
CA ILE A 131 -9.84 0.31 -15.42
C ILE A 131 -9.20 1.48 -14.67
N ALA A 132 -8.69 2.50 -15.37
CA ALA A 132 -7.95 3.60 -14.76
C ALA A 132 -8.66 4.27 -13.57
N PRO A 133 -9.99 4.53 -13.59
CA PRO A 133 -10.70 5.07 -12.42
C PRO A 133 -10.50 4.29 -11.12
N TYR A 134 -10.22 3.00 -11.21
CA TYR A 134 -10.10 2.09 -10.08
C TYR A 134 -8.66 1.78 -9.70
N LEU A 135 -7.67 2.20 -10.50
CA LEU A 135 -6.27 1.97 -10.20
C LEU A 135 -5.81 2.85 -9.01
N PRO A 136 -5.06 2.29 -8.05
CA PRO A 136 -4.49 3.06 -6.94
C PRO A 136 -3.30 3.92 -7.38
N PHE A 137 -2.86 3.80 -8.64
CA PHE A 137 -1.71 4.51 -9.19
C PHE A 137 -2.00 6.01 -9.36
N ARG A 138 -0.95 6.81 -9.17
CA ARG A 138 -0.96 8.27 -9.29
C ARG A 138 0.35 8.74 -9.93
N ASN A 139 0.38 9.99 -10.39
CA ASN A 139 1.56 10.63 -10.98
C ASN A 139 2.16 9.81 -12.14
N TYR A 140 1.39 9.65 -13.21
CA TYR A 140 1.86 8.95 -14.40
C TYR A 140 2.82 9.84 -15.19
N ARG A 141 4.11 9.56 -15.09
CA ARG A 141 5.13 10.21 -15.89
C ARG A 141 5.37 9.38 -17.16
N PRO A 142 5.06 9.89 -18.36
CA PRO A 142 5.38 9.19 -19.60
C PRO A 142 6.90 9.07 -19.73
N LEU A 143 7.37 7.86 -20.01
CA LEU A 143 8.77 7.54 -20.30
C LEU A 143 8.99 7.22 -21.78
N ARG A 144 8.00 6.55 -22.40
CA ARG A 144 8.02 6.19 -23.83
C ARG A 144 6.60 6.00 -24.38
N GLY A 145 6.43 6.21 -25.68
CA GLY A 145 5.21 5.87 -26.41
C GLY A 145 4.18 7.00 -26.45
N ALA A 146 2.94 6.64 -26.75
CA ALA A 146 1.83 7.59 -26.78
C ALA A 146 1.56 8.17 -25.40
N SER A 147 1.14 9.44 -25.36
CA SER A 147 0.56 10.06 -24.16
C SER A 147 -0.88 9.58 -23.98
N TRP A 148 -1.24 9.27 -22.74
CA TRP A 148 -2.59 8.85 -22.37
C TRP A 148 -3.23 9.90 -21.46
N LEU A 149 -4.50 10.20 -21.72
CA LEU A 149 -5.31 11.01 -20.81
C LEU A 149 -5.80 10.10 -19.68
N TRP A 150 -5.20 10.22 -18.50
CA TRP A 150 -5.58 9.40 -17.37
C TRP A 150 -6.85 9.95 -16.70
N PRO A 151 -7.96 9.19 -16.67
CA PRO A 151 -9.24 9.67 -16.14
C PRO A 151 -9.30 9.93 -14.63
N HIS A 152 -8.16 9.96 -13.91
CA HIS A 152 -8.14 10.08 -12.45
C HIS A 152 -8.78 11.37 -11.92
N GLU A 153 -9.00 12.35 -12.80
CA GLU A 153 -9.71 13.60 -12.49
C GLU A 153 -11.24 13.48 -12.59
N LEU A 154 -11.80 12.34 -13.02
CA LEU A 154 -13.19 12.26 -13.51
C LEU A 154 -14.14 11.30 -12.77
N VAL A 155 -13.73 10.49 -11.78
CA VAL A 155 -14.61 9.43 -11.21
C VAL A 155 -14.66 9.38 -9.66
N SER A 156 -15.83 8.96 -9.15
CA SER A 156 -16.38 9.15 -7.80
C SER A 156 -16.10 8.05 -6.76
N LEU A 157 -15.07 7.20 -6.91
CA LEU A 157 -14.73 6.17 -5.90
C LEU A 157 -13.35 6.30 -5.19
N PRO A 158 -12.71 7.48 -5.09
CA PRO A 158 -11.41 7.59 -4.43
C PRO A 158 -11.45 7.13 -2.97
N ASN A 159 -12.56 7.37 -2.27
CA ASN A 159 -12.72 6.98 -0.86
C ASN A 159 -12.76 5.47 -0.67
N LEU A 160 -13.39 4.72 -1.58
CA LEU A 160 -13.41 3.26 -1.52
C LEU A 160 -11.99 2.71 -1.71
N VAL A 161 -11.28 3.17 -2.74
CA VAL A 161 -9.91 2.71 -3.03
C VAL A 161 -8.95 3.08 -1.88
N ALA A 162 -9.04 4.30 -1.35
CA ALA A 162 -8.25 4.73 -0.20
C ALA A 162 -8.55 3.89 1.05
N THR A 163 -9.83 3.59 1.32
CA THR A 163 -10.22 2.73 2.46
C THR A 163 -9.70 1.30 2.28
N GLU A 164 -9.79 0.75 1.06
CA GLU A 164 -9.21 -0.56 0.72
C GLU A 164 -7.69 -0.56 0.96
N PHE A 165 -6.99 0.52 0.62
CA PHE A 165 -5.57 0.68 0.86
C PHE A 165 -5.24 0.74 2.35
N LEU A 166 -6.02 1.47 3.16
CA LEU A 166 -5.84 1.48 4.63
C LEU A 166 -6.07 0.10 5.26
N VAL A 167 -7.06 -0.66 4.77
CA VAL A 167 -7.29 -2.04 5.22
C VAL A 167 -6.11 -2.94 4.83
N ARG A 168 -5.55 -2.77 3.63
CA ARG A 168 -4.35 -3.50 3.21
C ARG A 168 -3.16 -3.19 4.12
N ASN A 169 -2.93 -1.92 4.43
CA ASN A 169 -1.89 -1.50 5.37
C ASN A 169 -2.09 -2.08 6.77
N LEU A 170 -3.33 -2.10 7.26
CA LEU A 170 -3.69 -2.74 8.52
C LEU A 170 -3.28 -4.23 8.54
N LEU A 171 -3.59 -4.96 7.46
CA LEU A 171 -3.22 -6.37 7.31
C LEU A 171 -1.71 -6.56 7.31
N ASP A 172 -0.99 -5.78 6.51
CA ASP A 172 0.45 -5.92 6.35
C ASP A 172 1.21 -5.61 7.65
N VAL A 173 0.78 -4.59 8.40
CA VAL A 173 1.35 -4.29 9.73
C VAL A 173 0.97 -5.36 10.75
N TYR A 174 -0.29 -5.82 10.75
CA TYR A 174 -0.74 -6.87 11.66
C TYR A 174 0.06 -8.17 11.50
N VAL A 175 0.28 -8.62 10.25
CA VAL A 175 1.08 -9.81 9.94
C VAL A 175 2.51 -9.67 10.44
N GLN A 176 3.15 -8.52 10.18
CA GLN A 176 4.52 -8.25 10.62
C GLN A 176 4.65 -8.32 12.15
N LEU A 177 3.71 -7.70 12.87
CA LEU A 177 3.72 -7.73 14.34
C LEU A 177 3.43 -9.13 14.91
N GLU A 178 2.52 -9.88 14.29
CA GLU A 178 2.22 -11.27 14.67
C GLU A 178 3.39 -12.23 14.44
N TYR A 179 4.19 -12.00 13.40
CA TYR A 179 5.44 -12.74 13.18
C TYR A 179 6.59 -12.25 14.06
N ARG A 180 6.46 -11.06 14.65
CA ARG A 180 7.55 -10.30 15.29
C ARG A 180 8.70 -9.99 14.34
N ILE A 181 8.37 -9.73 13.08
CA ILE A 181 9.32 -9.41 12.01
C ILE A 181 8.82 -8.15 11.32
N ILE A 182 9.58 -7.06 11.41
CA ILE A 182 9.24 -5.79 10.77
C ILE A 182 10.16 -5.59 9.56
N LYS A 183 9.57 -5.47 8.37
CA LYS A 183 10.25 -5.09 7.13
C LYS A 183 10.34 -3.57 7.07
N VAL A 184 11.48 -3.02 7.48
CA VAL A 184 11.60 -1.58 7.75
C VAL A 184 11.32 -0.75 6.51
N ARG A 185 11.94 -1.07 5.37
CA ARG A 185 11.71 -0.32 4.12
C ARG A 185 10.24 -0.34 3.70
N SER A 186 9.63 -1.53 3.67
CA SER A 186 8.21 -1.69 3.30
C SER A 186 7.28 -0.93 4.25
N LEU A 187 7.53 -0.96 5.57
CA LEU A 187 6.75 -0.18 6.53
C LEU A 187 6.81 1.32 6.23
N LEU A 188 8.00 1.86 5.95
CA LEU A 188 8.16 3.29 5.64
C LEU A 188 7.50 3.67 4.30
N GLN A 189 7.60 2.81 3.28
CA GLN A 189 6.91 3.00 2.00
C GLN A 189 5.39 3.06 2.18
N HIS A 190 4.85 2.13 2.95
CA HIS A 190 3.43 2.07 3.29
C HIS A 190 2.96 3.33 4.03
N ILE A 191 3.73 3.79 5.04
CA ILE A 191 3.43 5.03 5.78
C ILE A 191 3.42 6.24 4.85
N LYS A 192 4.39 6.36 3.96
CA LYS A 192 4.42 7.45 2.97
C LYS A 192 3.22 7.42 2.03
N ALA A 193 2.84 6.24 1.54
CA ALA A 193 1.69 6.09 0.64
C ALA A 193 0.37 6.50 1.33
N MET A 194 0.20 6.14 2.62
CA MET A 194 -0.99 6.48 3.39
C MET A 194 -1.27 7.98 3.49
N ARG A 195 -0.26 8.85 3.39
CA ARG A 195 -0.50 10.31 3.46
C ARG A 195 -1.51 10.77 2.40
N VAL A 196 -1.38 10.26 1.16
CA VAL A 196 -2.30 10.59 0.06
C VAL A 196 -3.69 10.03 0.32
N ASP A 197 -3.79 8.80 0.83
CA ASP A 197 -5.08 8.17 1.15
C ASP A 197 -5.82 8.92 2.26
N LEU A 198 -5.10 9.41 3.28
CA LEU A 198 -5.68 10.18 4.38
C LEU A 198 -6.13 11.57 3.95
N GLU A 199 -5.41 12.21 3.02
CA GLU A 199 -5.85 13.45 2.36
C GLU A 199 -7.14 13.21 1.56
N MET A 200 -7.19 12.15 0.75
CA MET A 200 -8.38 11.77 -0.03
C MET A 200 -9.61 11.50 0.83
N LEU A 201 -9.39 10.85 1.98
CA LEU A 201 -10.45 10.55 2.96
C LEU A 201 -10.79 11.74 3.86
N GLU A 202 -10.15 12.90 3.68
CA GLU A 202 -10.34 14.11 4.49
C GLU A 202 -10.09 13.88 6.00
N ILE A 203 -9.16 12.98 6.34
CA ILE A 203 -8.80 12.62 7.72
C ILE A 203 -7.29 12.80 8.02
N ALA A 204 -6.57 13.53 7.17
CA ALA A 204 -5.16 13.85 7.39
C ALA A 204 -4.89 14.57 8.74
N GLY A 205 -5.86 15.33 9.27
CA GLY A 205 -5.74 15.96 10.59
C GLY A 205 -6.03 15.06 11.80
N ALA A 206 -6.37 13.78 11.59
CA ALA A 206 -6.62 12.83 12.68
C ALA A 206 -5.31 12.28 13.27
N GLU A 207 -5.39 11.58 14.41
CA GLU A 207 -4.21 11.02 15.09
C GLU A 207 -3.35 10.12 14.19
N LEU A 208 -3.97 9.34 13.30
CA LEU A 208 -3.26 8.54 12.30
C LEU A 208 -2.47 9.41 11.32
N GLY A 209 -3.05 10.52 10.86
CA GLY A 209 -2.38 11.46 9.96
C GLY A 209 -1.20 12.15 10.64
N SER A 210 -1.35 12.58 11.89
CA SER A 210 -0.21 13.13 12.66
C SER A 210 0.93 12.12 12.81
N LEU A 211 0.63 10.84 13.09
CA LEU A 211 1.69 9.80 13.12
C LEU A 211 2.35 9.62 11.75
N VAL A 212 1.57 9.65 10.67
CA VAL A 212 2.09 9.53 9.31
C VAL A 212 3.04 10.68 9.02
N ASP A 213 2.65 11.92 9.30
CA ASP A 213 3.48 13.11 9.07
C ASP A 213 4.76 13.07 9.91
N ASP A 214 4.68 12.75 11.21
CA ASP A 214 5.84 12.59 12.10
C ASP A 214 6.88 11.60 11.54
N VAL A 215 6.41 10.48 10.97
CA VAL A 215 7.27 9.46 10.39
C VAL A 215 7.82 9.90 9.05
N VAL A 216 7.03 10.57 8.21
CA VAL A 216 7.49 11.06 6.90
C VAL A 216 8.60 12.11 7.08
N GLU A 217 8.47 13.03 8.03
CA GLU A 217 9.54 13.97 8.39
C GLU A 217 10.80 13.23 8.83
N ARG A 218 10.66 12.13 9.60
CA ARG A 218 11.80 11.30 9.99
C ARG A 218 12.44 10.56 8.81
N VAL A 219 11.64 10.23 7.79
CA VAL A 219 12.11 9.55 6.58
C VAL A 219 12.96 10.48 5.72
N ASP A 220 12.67 11.79 5.69
CA ASP A 220 13.52 12.80 5.02
C ASP A 220 14.96 12.79 5.56
N GLU A 221 15.14 12.52 6.85
CA GLU A 221 16.44 12.51 7.54
C GLU A 221 17.01 11.10 7.80
N TRP A 222 16.39 10.05 7.24
CA TRP A 222 16.64 8.66 7.66
C TRP A 222 18.12 8.23 7.58
N PHE A 223 18.82 8.67 6.54
CA PHE A 223 20.24 8.34 6.33
C PHE A 223 21.21 9.33 6.99
N ILE A 224 20.70 10.45 7.51
CA ILE A 224 21.48 11.43 8.29
C ILE A 224 21.49 10.98 9.76
N ALA A 225 20.32 10.63 10.30
CA ALA A 225 20.14 10.23 11.68
C ALA A 225 19.19 9.03 11.79
N THR A 226 19.71 7.83 11.44
CA THR A 226 18.91 6.60 11.49
C THR A 226 18.39 6.35 12.91
N PRO A 227 17.06 6.20 13.09
CA PRO A 227 16.48 6.03 14.41
C PRO A 227 16.86 4.66 15.04
N PRO A 228 16.85 4.55 16.37
CA PRO A 228 17.11 3.29 17.06
C PRO A 228 16.06 2.23 16.72
N SER A 229 16.41 0.95 16.85
CA SER A 229 15.49 -0.16 16.53
C SER A 229 14.17 -0.13 17.31
N ASP A 230 14.20 0.35 18.56
CA ASP A 230 13.01 0.45 19.39
C ASP A 230 11.99 1.47 18.84
N TYR A 231 12.46 2.52 18.17
CA TYR A 231 11.58 3.50 17.51
C TYR A 231 10.75 2.83 16.42
N VAL A 232 11.36 1.99 15.57
CA VAL A 232 10.63 1.30 14.48
C VAL A 232 9.55 0.36 15.04
N ALA A 233 9.86 -0.36 16.13
CA ALA A 233 8.90 -1.23 16.79
C ALA A 233 7.74 -0.44 17.43
N GLU A 234 8.04 0.70 18.04
CA GLU A 234 7.05 1.62 18.61
C GLU A 234 6.12 2.17 17.53
N ILE A 235 6.67 2.67 16.42
CA ILE A 235 5.91 3.18 15.28
C ILE A 235 5.01 2.10 14.71
N ALA A 236 5.51 0.88 14.46
CA ALA A 236 4.69 -0.20 13.94
C ALA A 236 3.53 -0.56 14.88
N THR A 237 3.78 -0.58 16.19
CA THR A 237 2.76 -0.88 17.21
C THR A 237 1.70 0.21 17.29
N ARG A 238 2.13 1.49 17.33
CA ARG A 238 1.23 2.64 17.37
C ARG A 238 0.40 2.74 16.08
N LEU A 239 1.05 2.51 14.94
CA LEU A 239 0.39 2.48 13.64
C LEU A 239 -0.70 1.40 13.57
N LEU A 240 -0.44 0.18 14.07
CA LEU A 240 -1.47 -0.86 14.12
C LEU A 240 -2.68 -0.41 14.95
N GLY A 241 -2.45 0.20 16.12
CA GLY A 241 -3.53 0.72 16.97
C GLY A 241 -4.39 1.74 16.22
N LEU A 242 -3.75 2.77 15.68
CA LEU A 242 -4.45 3.84 14.96
C LEU A 242 -5.15 3.34 13.69
N LEU A 243 -4.51 2.48 12.90
CA LEU A 243 -5.15 1.86 11.73
C LEU A 243 -6.38 1.05 12.11
N ARG A 244 -6.36 0.32 13.24
CA ARG A 244 -7.54 -0.43 13.69
C ARG A 244 -8.70 0.52 13.98
N ASP A 245 -8.44 1.60 14.70
CA ASP A 245 -9.48 2.56 15.08
C ASP A 245 -10.02 3.29 13.86
N THR A 246 -9.14 3.77 12.96
CA THR A 246 -9.52 4.42 11.71
C THR A 246 -10.32 3.48 10.79
N VAL A 247 -9.81 2.27 10.52
CA VAL A 247 -10.50 1.30 9.65
C VAL A 247 -11.84 0.87 10.26
N SER A 248 -11.90 0.66 11.58
CA SER A 248 -13.17 0.35 12.23
C SER A 248 -14.18 1.49 12.09
N GLY A 249 -13.75 2.74 12.25
CA GLY A 249 -14.61 3.91 12.09
C GLY A 249 -15.11 4.09 10.65
N LEU A 250 -14.24 3.93 9.65
CA LEU A 250 -14.58 4.02 8.23
C LEU A 250 -15.57 2.92 7.83
N THR A 251 -15.26 1.67 8.16
CA THR A 251 -16.06 0.52 7.72
C THR A 251 -17.39 0.36 8.45
N GLN A 252 -17.55 0.99 9.62
CA GLN A 252 -18.85 1.13 10.29
C GLN A 252 -19.76 2.16 9.61
N ARG A 253 -19.19 3.23 9.04
CA ARG A 253 -19.95 4.25 8.31
C ARG A 253 -20.34 3.74 6.92
N GLU A 254 -19.41 3.06 6.27
CA GLU A 254 -19.61 2.51 4.93
C GLU A 254 -18.95 1.14 4.81
N SER A 255 -19.78 0.09 4.66
CA SER A 255 -19.28 -1.28 4.48
C SER A 255 -18.55 -1.43 3.16
N LEU A 256 -17.44 -2.17 3.19
CA LEU A 256 -16.67 -2.51 1.99
C LEU A 256 -17.50 -3.42 1.08
N CYS A 257 -17.47 -3.16 -0.22
CA CYS A 257 -18.10 -4.02 -1.20
C CYS A 257 -17.20 -5.22 -1.55
N CYS A 258 -17.79 -6.39 -1.73
CA CYS A 258 -17.14 -7.53 -2.40
C CYS A 258 -18.18 -8.32 -3.22
N PRO A 259 -17.77 -9.12 -4.23
CA PRO A 259 -18.69 -9.74 -5.17
C PRO A 259 -19.85 -10.51 -4.51
N THR A 260 -19.56 -11.31 -3.48
CA THR A 260 -20.55 -12.13 -2.77
C THR A 260 -21.08 -11.48 -1.48
N GLY A 261 -20.43 -10.43 -0.97
CA GLY A 261 -20.71 -9.86 0.34
C GLY A 261 -20.26 -10.72 1.54
N SER A 262 -19.56 -11.84 1.31
CA SER A 262 -19.24 -12.81 2.35
C SER A 262 -17.76 -12.89 2.72
N GLU A 263 -16.88 -12.96 1.71
CA GLU A 263 -15.45 -13.23 1.91
C GLU A 263 -14.61 -12.64 0.76
N ILE A 264 -13.39 -12.22 1.09
CA ILE A 264 -12.36 -11.78 0.15
C ILE A 264 -11.08 -12.57 0.47
N ALA A 265 -10.59 -13.36 -0.48
CA ALA A 265 -9.29 -14.02 -0.36
C ALA A 265 -8.15 -13.03 -0.64
N ILE A 266 -7.09 -13.06 0.17
CA ILE A 266 -5.91 -12.21 0.03
C ILE A 266 -4.66 -13.09 0.06
N GLY A 267 -4.13 -13.40 -1.11
CA GLY A 267 -3.06 -14.38 -1.26
C GLY A 267 -3.47 -15.76 -0.74
N THR A 268 -2.50 -16.58 -0.36
CA THR A 268 -2.74 -18.00 -0.03
C THR A 268 -3.13 -18.27 1.42
N ASN A 269 -2.91 -17.32 2.32
CA ASN A 269 -3.05 -17.56 3.77
C ASN A 269 -3.81 -16.46 4.52
N MET A 270 -4.43 -15.50 3.81
CA MET A 270 -5.21 -14.44 4.45
C MET A 270 -6.59 -14.34 3.81
N LYS A 271 -7.56 -13.93 4.63
CA LYS A 271 -8.92 -13.64 4.16
C LYS A 271 -9.59 -12.57 4.98
N ILE A 272 -10.47 -11.82 4.33
CA ILE A 272 -11.44 -10.93 4.98
C ILE A 272 -12.79 -11.63 4.97
N VAL A 273 -13.48 -11.67 6.11
CA VAL A 273 -14.82 -12.27 6.24
C VAL A 273 -15.81 -11.23 6.75
N ASN A 274 -17.07 -11.36 6.34
CA ASN A 274 -18.11 -10.48 6.82
C ASN A 274 -18.28 -10.61 8.34
N ASN A 275 -18.23 -9.49 9.05
CA ASN A 275 -18.40 -9.40 10.49
C ASN A 275 -18.96 -8.02 10.85
N SER A 276 -19.70 -7.91 11.95
CA SER A 276 -20.33 -6.64 12.36
C SER A 276 -19.32 -5.54 12.75
N GLY A 277 -18.03 -5.87 12.88
CA GLY A 277 -16.98 -4.94 13.20
C GLY A 277 -15.59 -5.54 12.99
N LEU A 278 -14.57 -4.72 13.22
CA LEU A 278 -13.18 -5.13 13.01
C LEU A 278 -12.76 -6.22 14.00
N ARG A 279 -12.33 -7.37 13.47
CA ARG A 279 -11.74 -8.47 14.26
C ARG A 279 -10.50 -9.01 13.57
N LEU A 280 -9.38 -9.08 14.29
CA LEU A 280 -8.15 -9.67 13.78
C LEU A 280 -7.92 -11.03 14.43
N ARG A 281 -7.67 -12.07 13.62
CA ARG A 281 -7.37 -13.42 14.10
C ARG A 281 -6.21 -14.02 13.33
N ARG A 282 -5.26 -14.60 14.06
CA ARG A 282 -4.25 -15.52 13.55
C ARG A 282 -4.56 -16.94 13.98
N SER A 283 -4.33 -17.91 13.12
CA SER A 283 -4.21 -19.33 13.47
C SER A 283 -2.88 -19.89 12.97
N GLY A 284 -2.40 -20.97 13.59
CA GLY A 284 -1.11 -21.58 13.29
C GLY A 284 -0.03 -21.30 14.32
N VAL A 285 1.20 -21.71 13.99
CA VAL A 285 2.35 -21.69 14.92
C VAL A 285 3.35 -20.63 14.47
N ARG A 286 3.79 -19.78 15.39
CA ARG A 286 4.88 -18.84 15.09
C ARG A 286 6.18 -19.62 14.97
N VAL A 287 6.81 -19.56 13.81
CA VAL A 287 8.14 -20.14 13.59
C VAL A 287 9.18 -19.20 14.17
N ARG A 288 10.08 -19.76 14.97
CA ARG A 288 11.29 -19.09 15.45
C ARG A 288 12.47 -19.93 15.01
N ILE A 289 13.38 -19.34 14.24
CA ILE A 289 14.67 -19.97 13.91
C ILE A 289 15.71 -19.26 14.80
N PRO A 290 16.53 -19.99 15.58
CA PRO A 290 17.65 -19.39 16.29
C PRO A 290 18.55 -18.72 15.25
N ALA A 291 18.83 -17.43 15.41
CA ALA A 291 19.55 -16.63 14.42
C ALA A 291 20.91 -17.24 14.06
N VAL A 292 21.00 -17.92 12.92
CA VAL A 292 22.25 -18.21 12.22
C VAL A 292 22.44 -17.07 11.22
N ARG A 293 23.53 -16.31 11.39
CA ARG A 293 23.76 -15.06 10.65
C ARG A 293 23.71 -15.28 9.12
N GLY A 294 22.93 -14.44 8.43
CA GLY A 294 23.24 -14.02 7.05
C GLY A 294 22.24 -14.38 5.94
N LEU A 295 21.33 -15.34 6.12
CA LEU A 295 20.40 -15.77 5.06
C LEU A 295 18.96 -16.05 5.53
N GLU A 296 18.66 -15.83 6.81
CA GLU A 296 17.50 -16.43 7.45
C GLU A 296 16.25 -15.56 7.50
N ASP A 297 16.35 -14.24 7.38
CA ASP A 297 15.24 -13.34 7.67
C ASP A 297 14.06 -13.46 6.68
N ARG A 298 14.38 -13.57 5.38
CA ARG A 298 13.37 -13.84 4.32
C ARG A 298 12.82 -15.26 4.45
N LEU A 299 13.68 -16.23 4.74
CA LEU A 299 13.27 -17.63 4.95
C LEU A 299 12.34 -17.74 6.16
N LEU A 300 12.62 -17.03 7.25
CA LEU A 300 11.83 -16.99 8.47
C LEU A 300 10.47 -16.34 8.23
N PHE A 301 10.41 -15.23 7.51
CA PHE A 301 9.14 -14.60 7.12
C PHE A 301 8.31 -15.56 6.25
N ASN A 302 8.94 -16.20 5.25
CA ASN A 302 8.26 -17.14 4.36
C ASN A 302 7.80 -18.41 5.09
N ALA A 303 8.59 -18.92 6.03
CA ALA A 303 8.22 -20.06 6.86
C ALA A 303 7.00 -19.72 7.74
N ASN A 304 7.01 -18.56 8.38
CA ASN A 304 5.84 -18.07 9.12
C ASN A 304 4.61 -17.93 8.20
N HIS A 305 4.78 -17.41 6.98
CA HIS A 305 3.72 -17.28 5.99
C HIS A 305 3.08 -18.62 5.60
N ARG A 306 3.87 -19.70 5.50
CA ARG A 306 3.35 -21.03 5.15
C ARG A 306 2.55 -21.72 6.25
N VAL A 307 2.86 -21.46 7.52
CA VAL A 307 2.26 -22.20 8.65
C VAL A 307 1.29 -21.37 9.49
N ASN A 308 1.03 -20.13 9.09
CA ASN A 308 0.06 -19.25 9.72
C ASN A 308 -0.98 -18.82 8.71
N SER A 309 -2.23 -18.72 9.17
CA SER A 309 -3.30 -18.09 8.40
C SER A 309 -3.94 -16.95 9.19
N PHE A 310 -4.46 -15.96 8.47
CA PHE A 310 -5.02 -14.74 9.02
C PHE A 310 -6.46 -14.57 8.56
N THR A 311 -7.33 -14.21 9.49
CA THR A 311 -8.72 -13.87 9.20
C THR A 311 -9.02 -12.51 9.78
N VAL A 312 -9.52 -11.61 8.94
CA VAL A 312 -9.95 -10.28 9.33
C VAL A 312 -11.45 -10.16 9.13
N GLY A 313 -12.18 -9.96 10.24
CA GLY A 313 -13.59 -9.63 10.20
C GLY A 313 -13.77 -8.14 9.96
N LEU A 314 -14.56 -7.77 8.96
CA LEU A 314 -14.96 -6.38 8.67
C LEU A 314 -16.41 -6.36 8.18
N PRO A 315 -17.14 -5.24 8.34
CA PRO A 315 -18.44 -5.07 7.69
C PRO A 315 -18.29 -5.16 6.17
N LEU A 316 -18.86 -6.21 5.58
CA LEU A 316 -18.91 -6.41 4.14
C LEU A 316 -20.35 -6.34 3.63
N ARG A 317 -20.50 -5.84 2.42
CA ARG A 317 -21.75 -5.88 1.65
C ARG A 317 -21.52 -6.44 0.25
N PRO A 318 -22.56 -7.01 -0.37
CA PRO A 318 -22.51 -7.34 -1.79
C PRO A 318 -22.20 -6.11 -2.65
N ALA A 319 -21.48 -6.34 -3.75
CA ALA A 319 -21.22 -5.34 -4.76
C ALA A 319 -22.51 -4.91 -5.47
N ARG A 320 -22.63 -3.62 -5.75
CA ARG A 320 -23.63 -3.05 -6.67
C ARG A 320 -23.22 -3.31 -8.11
N SER A 321 -24.11 -3.04 -9.07
CA SER A 321 -23.84 -3.31 -10.49
C SER A 321 -22.60 -2.59 -11.03
N ASP A 322 -22.46 -1.31 -10.71
CA ASP A 322 -21.31 -0.47 -11.08
C ASP A 322 -20.00 -0.91 -10.41
N GLU A 323 -20.09 -1.41 -9.18
CA GLU A 323 -18.95 -1.99 -8.48
C GLU A 323 -18.58 -3.39 -9.02
N TRP A 324 -19.55 -4.12 -9.58
CA TRP A 324 -19.32 -5.41 -10.24
C TRP A 324 -18.45 -5.24 -11.47
N ASP A 325 -18.73 -4.22 -12.28
CA ASP A 325 -17.93 -3.90 -13.47
C ASP A 325 -16.45 -3.70 -13.11
N ARG A 326 -16.16 -3.04 -11.98
CA ARG A 326 -14.79 -2.92 -11.44
C ARG A 326 -14.14 -4.28 -11.21
N PHE A 327 -14.85 -5.21 -10.55
CA PHE A 327 -14.31 -6.54 -10.26
C PHE A 327 -13.99 -7.31 -11.54
N GLU A 328 -14.88 -7.23 -12.52
CA GLU A 328 -14.72 -7.87 -13.82
C GLU A 328 -13.53 -7.29 -14.61
N LEU A 329 -13.31 -5.97 -14.56
CA LEU A 329 -12.18 -5.31 -15.22
C LEU A 329 -10.83 -5.80 -14.70
N PHE A 330 -10.65 -5.86 -13.37
CA PHE A 330 -9.42 -6.39 -12.80
C PHE A 330 -9.25 -7.88 -13.09
N ARG A 331 -10.34 -8.66 -13.13
CA ARG A 331 -10.29 -10.08 -13.53
C ARG A 331 -9.81 -10.24 -14.97
N ARG A 332 -10.34 -9.43 -15.90
CA ARG A 332 -9.90 -9.39 -17.32
C ARG A 332 -8.43 -9.00 -17.42
N ALA A 333 -8.01 -7.95 -16.72
CA ALA A 333 -6.61 -7.50 -16.71
C ALA A 333 -5.66 -8.59 -16.15
N LYS A 334 -6.01 -9.21 -15.03
CA LYS A 334 -5.23 -10.32 -14.43
C LYS A 334 -5.11 -11.49 -15.39
N TRP A 335 -6.23 -11.94 -15.96
CA TRP A 335 -6.24 -13.05 -16.91
C TRP A 335 -5.36 -12.75 -18.13
N PHE A 336 -5.46 -11.53 -18.69
CA PHE A 336 -4.65 -11.12 -19.82
C PHE A 336 -3.16 -11.21 -19.49
N VAL A 337 -2.72 -10.55 -18.41
CA VAL A 337 -1.30 -10.53 -18.01
C VAL A 337 -0.79 -11.94 -17.73
N GLN A 338 -1.52 -12.77 -16.99
CA GLN A 338 -1.08 -14.14 -16.70
C GLN A 338 -0.96 -15.01 -17.96
N SER A 339 -1.83 -14.80 -18.95
CA SER A 339 -1.89 -15.64 -20.16
C SER A 339 -0.96 -15.15 -21.28
N HIS A 340 -0.64 -13.85 -21.31
CA HIS A 340 0.10 -13.22 -22.41
C HIS A 340 1.47 -12.69 -21.97
N LEU A 341 1.61 -12.31 -20.71
CA LEU A 341 2.77 -11.60 -20.14
C LEU A 341 3.16 -12.17 -18.76
N PRO A 342 3.47 -13.47 -18.64
CA PRO A 342 3.62 -14.16 -17.34
C PRO A 342 4.73 -13.62 -16.43
N THR A 343 5.64 -12.81 -16.96
CA THR A 343 6.73 -12.15 -16.23
C THR A 343 6.37 -10.76 -15.70
N PHE A 344 5.20 -10.23 -16.06
CA PHE A 344 4.68 -8.93 -15.63
C PHE A 344 3.70 -9.08 -14.45
N THR A 345 3.45 -7.96 -13.79
CA THR A 345 2.48 -7.87 -12.70
C THR A 345 1.14 -7.37 -13.26
N ALA A 346 0.03 -8.03 -12.92
CA ALA A 346 -1.28 -7.47 -13.21
C ALA A 346 -1.59 -6.32 -12.24
N PRO A 347 -2.20 -5.21 -12.69
CA PRO A 347 -2.78 -4.26 -11.76
C PRO A 347 -3.88 -4.96 -10.95
N ILE A 348 -3.91 -4.68 -9.65
CA ILE A 348 -4.86 -5.27 -8.71
C ILE A 348 -5.55 -4.16 -7.90
N SER A 349 -6.80 -4.41 -7.52
CA SER A 349 -7.45 -3.61 -6.48
C SER A 349 -6.70 -3.85 -5.15
N PRO A 350 -6.58 -2.86 -4.25
CA PRO A 350 -5.76 -2.99 -3.04
C PRO A 350 -6.08 -4.23 -2.16
N LEU A 351 -7.35 -4.65 -2.14
CA LEU A 351 -7.82 -5.83 -1.38
C LEU A 351 -8.12 -7.09 -2.19
N PHE A 352 -8.16 -7.04 -3.52
CA PHE A 352 -8.67 -8.16 -4.32
C PHE A 352 -7.57 -8.87 -5.10
N TYR A 353 -7.27 -10.10 -4.67
CA TYR A 353 -6.51 -11.08 -5.44
C TYR A 353 -7.50 -12.09 -6.01
N TYR A 354 -7.82 -11.99 -7.30
CA TYR A 354 -8.82 -12.84 -7.94
C TYR A 354 -8.32 -14.27 -8.10
N ASP A 355 -8.50 -15.13 -7.11
CA ASP A 355 -8.53 -16.57 -7.32
C ASP A 355 -10.00 -17.00 -7.12
N LEU A 356 -10.80 -16.87 -8.18
CA LEU A 356 -12.13 -17.48 -8.28
C LEU A 356 -12.02 -18.78 -9.07
#